data_AF-A0A8B8FNF4-F1
#
_entry.id   AF-A0A8B8FNF4-F1
#
_cell.length_a   1.000
_cell.length_b   1.000
_cell.length_c   1.000
_cell.angle_alpha   90.00
_cell.angle_beta   90.00
_cell.angle_gamma   90.00
#
_symmetry.space_group_name_H-M   'P 1'
#
loop_
_entity.id
_entity.type
_entity.pdbx_description
1 polymer ?
#
loop_
_entity_poly.entity_id
_entity_poly.type
_entity_poly.pdbx_seq_one_letter_code
_entity_poly.pdbx_strand_id
1 'polypeptide(L)'
;MSREDFEEKKLEFLTNLKLNKFEIDALQHRTVEQASCKEWVKERSKMLTASNFGKICKLRKTTSRKNSLISILYQSHYFHGTTATRYGIQFESIAKDEFEKKFGYEVAPAGLFVDPHLPFLAATPDSLIGDDSIIEIKCLCYKRFNSS
;
A
#
# COMPACT_ATOMS: atom_id res chain seq x y z
N MET A 1 -4.27 9.28 30.49
CA MET A 1 -3.97 10.20 29.37
C MET A 1 -5.14 11.14 29.29
N SER A 2 -4.92 12.41 29.57
CA SER A 2 -5.95 13.44 29.46
C SER A 2 -6.36 13.59 27.99
N ARG A 3 -7.50 14.24 27.74
CA ARG A 3 -7.93 14.52 26.36
C ARG A 3 -6.96 15.48 25.65
N GLU A 4 -6.34 16.37 26.41
CA GLU A 4 -5.36 17.34 25.95
C GLU A 4 -4.05 16.65 25.58
N ASP A 5 -3.53 15.75 26.43
CA ASP A 5 -2.33 14.95 26.14
C ASP A 5 -2.50 14.12 24.86
N PHE A 6 -3.72 13.66 24.57
CA PHE A 6 -4.02 12.89 23.37
C PHE A 6 -3.98 13.76 22.11
N GLU A 7 -4.61 14.93 22.15
CA GLU A 7 -4.62 15.84 21.00
C GLU A 7 -3.22 16.40 20.71
N GLU A 8 -2.41 16.68 21.74
CA GLU A 8 -1.01 17.09 21.58
C GLU A 8 -0.18 16.01 20.89
N LYS A 9 -0.22 14.76 21.40
CA LYS A 9 0.50 13.63 20.78
C LYS A 9 0.04 13.34 19.36
N LYS A 10 -1.25 13.51 19.09
CA LYS A 10 -1.82 13.35 17.75
C LYS A 10 -1.28 14.42 16.79
N LEU A 11 -1.23 15.68 17.23
CA LEU A 11 -0.70 16.77 16.42
C LEU A 11 0.80 16.59 16.16
N GLU A 12 1.57 16.21 17.19
CA GLU A 12 2.99 15.90 17.08
C GLU A 12 3.22 14.77 16.05
N PHE A 13 2.46 13.67 16.16
CA PHE A 13 2.53 12.57 15.21
C PHE A 13 2.22 12.99 13.77
N LEU A 14 1.16 13.76 13.55
CA LEU A 14 0.79 14.24 12.21
C LEU A 14 1.83 15.20 11.64
N THR A 15 2.45 16.03 12.48
CA THR A 15 3.50 16.96 12.08
C THR A 15 4.76 16.19 11.66
N ASN A 16 5.13 15.15 12.42
CA ASN A 16 6.28 14.30 12.11
C ASN A 16 6.11 13.44 10.84
N LEU A 17 4.87 13.18 10.42
CA LEU A 17 4.59 12.48 9.15
C LEU A 17 4.52 13.42 7.95
N LYS A 18 4.43 14.72 8.17
CA LYS A 18 4.23 15.67 7.09
C LYS A 18 5.50 15.80 6.27
N LEU A 19 5.42 15.34 5.03
CA LEU A 19 6.48 15.48 4.03
C LEU A 19 6.11 16.58 3.04
N ASN A 20 7.12 17.29 2.54
CA ASN A 20 6.93 18.21 1.43
C ASN A 20 6.88 17.44 0.08
N LYS A 21 6.48 18.12 -1.00
CA LYS A 21 6.32 17.48 -2.31
C LYS A 21 7.62 16.82 -2.82
N PHE A 22 8.77 17.44 -2.57
CA PHE A 22 10.07 16.91 -2.98
C PHE A 22 10.44 15.66 -2.17
N GLU A 23 10.14 15.64 -0.88
CA GLU A 23 10.37 14.47 -0.03
C GLU A 23 9.45 13.30 -0.39
N ILE A 24 8.20 13.57 -0.77
CA ILE A 24 7.26 12.54 -1.24
C ILE A 24 7.77 11.91 -2.54
N ASP A 25 8.22 12.73 -3.47
CA ASP A 25 8.79 12.27 -4.75
C ASP A 25 10.07 11.46 -4.55
N ALA A 26 10.99 11.96 -3.71
CA ALA A 26 12.19 11.23 -3.34
C ALA A 26 11.87 9.89 -2.64
N LEU A 27 10.87 9.87 -1.77
CA LEU A 27 10.42 8.65 -1.09
C LEU A 27 9.87 7.63 -2.08
N GLN A 28 9.07 8.06 -3.06
CA GLN A 28 8.59 7.21 -4.14
C GLN A 28 9.78 6.56 -4.87
N HIS A 29 10.76 7.36 -5.30
CA HIS A 29 11.91 6.86 -6.04
C HIS A 29 12.79 5.89 -5.24
N ARG A 30 13.02 6.16 -3.94
CA ARG A 30 13.80 5.26 -3.07
C ARG A 30 13.10 3.95 -2.75
N THR A 31 11.78 3.89 -2.95
CA THR A 31 10.96 2.77 -2.50
C THR A 31 10.28 1.99 -3.64
N VAL A 32 10.74 2.19 -4.88
CA VAL A 32 10.25 1.48 -6.08
C VAL A 32 10.37 -0.04 -6.02
N GLU A 33 11.31 -0.58 -5.23
CA GLU A 33 11.45 -2.03 -5.02
C GLU A 33 10.46 -2.61 -3.99
N GLN A 34 9.59 -1.77 -3.44
CA GLN A 34 8.45 -2.12 -2.59
C GLN A 34 8.80 -3.14 -1.49
N ALA A 35 8.26 -4.36 -1.55
CA ALA A 35 8.41 -5.39 -0.52
C ALA A 35 9.87 -5.83 -0.29
N SER A 36 10.75 -5.63 -1.27
CA SER A 36 12.18 -5.90 -1.15
C SER A 36 12.93 -4.75 -0.46
N CYS A 37 12.34 -3.56 -0.39
CA CYS A 37 12.93 -2.37 0.21
C CYS A 37 12.56 -2.24 1.69
N LYS A 38 13.57 -2.25 2.57
CA LYS A 38 13.37 -2.08 4.03
C LYS A 38 12.81 -0.69 4.38
N GLU A 39 13.20 0.34 3.64
CA GLU A 39 12.68 1.70 3.82
C GLU A 39 11.18 1.74 3.51
N TRP A 40 10.74 1.10 2.42
CA TRP A 40 9.32 0.97 2.08
C TRP A 40 8.53 0.30 3.20
N VAL A 41 9.02 -0.83 3.74
CA VAL A 41 8.35 -1.53 4.85
C VAL A 41 8.24 -0.65 6.09
N LYS A 42 9.32 0.07 6.43
CA LYS A 42 9.38 0.97 7.59
C LYS A 42 8.41 2.14 7.45
N GLU A 43 8.44 2.86 6.33
CA GLU A 43 7.59 4.03 6.11
C GLU A 43 6.11 3.63 5.99
N ARG A 44 5.83 2.55 5.27
CA ARG A 44 4.47 2.00 5.13
C ARG A 44 3.85 1.61 6.48
N SER A 45 4.64 1.11 7.43
CA SER A 45 4.14 0.72 8.77
C SER A 45 3.61 1.88 9.61
N LYS A 46 3.95 3.13 9.25
CA LYS A 46 3.48 4.34 9.93
C LYS A 46 2.16 4.86 9.37
N MET A 47 1.72 4.36 8.21
CA MET A 47 0.65 4.94 7.40
C MET A 47 -0.49 3.95 7.15
N LEU A 48 -1.68 4.48 6.93
CA LEU A 48 -2.84 3.72 6.48
C LEU A 48 -2.81 3.62 4.96
N THR A 49 -2.69 2.39 4.47
CA THR A 49 -2.54 2.12 3.04
C THR A 49 -3.88 1.80 2.37
N ALA A 50 -4.02 2.17 1.10
CA ALA A 50 -5.23 1.91 0.30
C ALA A 50 -5.73 0.46 0.40
N SER A 51 -4.81 -0.52 0.33
CA SER A 51 -5.11 -1.95 0.46
C SER A 51 -5.78 -2.35 1.79
N ASN A 52 -5.58 -1.54 2.84
CA ASN A 52 -6.14 -1.76 4.17
C ASN A 52 -7.28 -0.79 4.52
N PHE A 53 -7.45 0.28 3.75
CA PHE A 53 -8.49 1.29 4.01
C PHE A 53 -9.89 0.69 3.97
N GLY A 54 -10.14 -0.26 3.05
CA GLY A 54 -11.41 -0.99 2.99
C GLY A 54 -11.78 -1.76 4.27
N LYS A 55 -10.78 -2.19 5.07
CA LYS A 55 -11.03 -2.83 6.39
C LYS A 55 -11.49 -1.80 7.41
N ILE A 56 -10.92 -0.60 7.37
CA ILE A 56 -11.27 0.52 8.26
C ILE A 56 -12.71 0.97 7.99
N CYS A 57 -13.08 1.15 6.73
CA CYS A 57 -14.44 1.54 6.34
C CYS A 57 -15.50 0.52 6.78
N LYS A 58 -15.13 -0.76 6.91
CA LYS A 58 -16.02 -1.86 7.30
C LYS A 58 -16.04 -2.15 8.81
N LEU A 59 -15.33 -1.37 9.62
CA LEU A 59 -15.31 -1.56 11.08
C LEU A 59 -16.70 -1.34 11.68
N ARG A 60 -17.18 -2.34 12.44
CA ARG A 60 -18.43 -2.25 13.19
C ARG A 60 -18.15 -1.56 14.53
N LYS A 61 -19.17 -0.91 15.10
CA LYS A 61 -19.09 -0.27 16.43
C LYS A 61 -18.66 -1.24 17.55
N THR A 62 -18.92 -2.53 17.37
CA THR A 62 -18.56 -3.62 18.30
C THR A 62 -17.13 -4.14 18.14
N THR A 63 -16.43 -3.77 17.06
CA THR A 63 -15.05 -4.21 16.83
C THR A 63 -14.08 -3.29 17.57
N SER A 64 -13.11 -3.87 18.28
CA SER A 64 -12.06 -3.10 18.96
C SER A 64 -11.20 -2.34 17.95
N ARG A 65 -11.42 -1.03 17.87
CA ARG A 65 -10.66 -0.11 16.99
C ARG A 65 -9.15 -0.24 17.20
N LYS A 66 -8.69 -0.40 18.45
CA LYS A 66 -7.27 -0.53 18.79
C LYS A 66 -6.66 -1.78 18.14
N ASN A 67 -7.30 -2.93 18.27
CA ASN A 67 -6.77 -4.19 17.74
C ASN A 67 -6.80 -4.20 16.21
N SER A 68 -7.84 -3.61 15.60
CA SER A 68 -7.91 -3.46 14.14
C SER A 68 -6.81 -2.54 13.61
N LEU A 69 -6.52 -1.42 14.27
CA LEU A 69 -5.43 -0.52 13.89
C LEU A 69 -4.07 -1.21 13.99
N ILE A 70 -3.77 -1.87 15.11
CA ILE A 70 -2.52 -2.64 15.28
C ILE A 70 -2.41 -3.71 14.18
N SER A 71 -3.48 -4.46 13.94
CA SER A 71 -3.49 -5.48 12.90
C SER A 71 -3.26 -4.92 11.51
N ILE A 72 -3.73 -3.70 11.20
CA ILE A 72 -3.55 -3.06 9.90
C ILE A 72 -2.13 -2.53 9.73
N LEU A 73 -1.60 -1.84 10.74
CA LEU A 73 -0.26 -1.23 10.70
C LEU A 73 0.84 -2.28 10.64
N TYR A 74 0.68 -3.38 11.37
CA TYR A 74 1.68 -4.45 11.45
C TYR A 74 1.32 -5.68 10.60
N GLN A 75 0.33 -5.58 9.70
CA GLN A 75 -0.14 -6.74 8.92
C GLN A 75 0.98 -7.42 8.12
N SER A 76 1.89 -6.62 7.55
CA SER A 76 3.02 -7.11 6.76
C SER A 76 3.98 -7.97 7.56
N HIS A 77 4.08 -7.77 8.88
CA HIS A 77 4.95 -8.58 9.74
C HIS A 77 4.39 -9.98 10.02
N TYR A 78 3.06 -10.13 10.01
CA TYR A 78 2.39 -11.39 10.35
C TYR A 78 1.84 -12.15 9.14
N PHE A 79 1.84 -11.53 7.96
CA PHE A 79 1.30 -12.14 6.75
C PHE A 79 2.39 -12.82 5.92
N HIS A 80 2.38 -14.15 5.90
CA HIS A 80 3.37 -14.97 5.19
C HIS A 80 2.98 -15.32 3.74
N GLY A 81 1.96 -14.65 3.19
CA GLY A 81 1.48 -14.89 1.82
C GLY A 81 0.54 -16.09 1.69
N THR A 82 -0.44 -15.96 0.81
CA THR A 82 -1.31 -17.09 0.40
C THR A 82 -0.87 -17.63 -0.95
N THR A 83 -1.39 -18.81 -1.35
CA THR A 83 -1.19 -19.32 -2.72
C THR A 83 -1.66 -18.31 -3.77
N ALA A 84 -2.77 -17.63 -3.52
CA ALA A 84 -3.28 -16.58 -4.40
C ALA A 84 -2.31 -15.39 -4.49
N THR A 85 -1.76 -14.95 -3.36
CA THR A 85 -0.80 -13.84 -3.33
C THR A 85 0.49 -14.19 -4.05
N ARG A 86 1.04 -15.40 -3.83
CA ARG A 86 2.25 -15.86 -4.52
C ARG A 86 2.03 -15.99 -6.03
N TYR A 87 0.86 -16.50 -6.43
CA TYR A 87 0.46 -16.52 -7.83
C TYR A 87 0.40 -15.10 -8.40
N GLY A 88 -0.24 -14.16 -7.70
CA GLY A 88 -0.26 -12.75 -8.07
C GLY A 88 1.14 -12.20 -8.34
N ILE A 89 2.04 -12.30 -7.36
CA ILE A 89 3.42 -11.83 -7.47
C ILE A 89 4.15 -12.44 -8.67
N GLN A 90 3.95 -13.74 -8.93
CA GLN A 90 4.63 -14.44 -10.02
C GLN A 90 4.14 -13.98 -11.41
N PHE A 91 2.84 -13.71 -11.55
CA PHE A 91 2.23 -13.39 -12.84
C PHE A 91 2.09 -11.89 -13.11
N GLU A 92 2.34 -11.05 -12.10
CA GLU A 92 2.25 -9.60 -12.24
C GLU A 92 3.23 -9.06 -13.30
N SER A 93 4.49 -9.53 -13.31
CA SER A 93 5.47 -9.12 -14.32
C SER A 93 5.03 -9.49 -15.72
N ILE A 94 4.55 -10.72 -15.91
CA ILE A 94 4.02 -11.20 -17.20
C ILE A 94 2.84 -10.34 -17.65
N ALA A 95 1.94 -9.99 -16.72
CA ALA A 95 0.80 -9.15 -17.04
C ALA A 95 1.20 -7.71 -17.42
N LYS A 96 2.27 -7.15 -16.83
CA LYS A 96 2.86 -5.87 -17.23
C LYS A 96 3.40 -5.94 -18.65
N ASP A 97 4.22 -6.94 -18.95
CA ASP A 97 4.81 -7.13 -20.28
C ASP A 97 3.72 -7.26 -21.37
N GLU A 98 2.66 -8.01 -21.10
CA GLU A 98 1.54 -8.17 -22.03
C GLU A 98 0.71 -6.89 -22.19
N PHE A 99 0.59 -6.08 -21.13
CA PHE A 99 -0.05 -4.77 -21.21
C PHE A 99 0.76 -3.82 -22.09
N GLU A 100 2.07 -3.72 -21.88
CA GLU A 100 2.97 -2.89 -22.68
C GLU A 100 2.90 -3.26 -24.16
N LYS A 101 3.01 -4.55 -24.49
CA LYS A 101 2.92 -5.03 -25.88
C LYS A 101 1.58 -4.72 -26.53
N LYS A 102 0.48 -4.85 -25.78
CA LYS A 102 -0.87 -4.72 -26.32
C LYS A 102 -1.28 -3.27 -26.55
N PHE A 103 -0.88 -2.36 -25.67
CA PHE A 103 -1.32 -0.96 -25.70
C PHE A 103 -0.22 0.01 -26.14
N GLY A 104 1.04 -0.41 -26.16
CA GLY A 104 2.17 0.43 -26.56
C GLY A 104 2.52 1.52 -25.55
N TYR A 105 2.09 1.37 -24.29
CA TYR A 105 2.47 2.26 -23.20
C TYR A 105 3.70 1.73 -22.48
N GLU A 106 4.58 2.64 -22.07
CA GLU A 106 5.71 2.33 -21.18
C GLU A 106 5.21 2.29 -19.73
N VAL A 107 5.54 1.21 -19.02
CA VAL A 107 5.10 0.95 -17.66
C VAL A 107 6.28 1.08 -16.71
N ALA A 108 6.21 2.09 -15.84
CA ALA A 108 7.26 2.35 -14.85
C ALA A 108 6.96 1.69 -13.50
N PRO A 109 7.98 1.28 -12.73
CA PRO A 109 7.80 0.79 -11.37
C PRO A 109 7.33 1.92 -10.44
N ALA A 110 6.53 1.54 -9.44
CA ALA A 110 5.95 2.48 -8.49
C ALA A 110 6.43 2.21 -7.06
N GLY A 111 6.84 3.27 -6.35
CA GLY A 111 7.14 3.22 -4.93
C GLY A 111 5.95 3.61 -4.04
N LEU A 112 6.25 4.09 -2.84
CA LEU A 112 5.26 4.59 -1.88
C LEU A 112 4.88 6.04 -2.19
N PHE A 113 3.59 6.28 -2.43
CA PHE A 113 2.99 7.61 -2.58
C PHE A 113 2.28 8.00 -1.29
N VAL A 114 2.55 9.19 -0.78
CA VAL A 114 1.93 9.75 0.44
C VAL A 114 1.00 10.89 0.04
N ASP A 115 -0.17 10.97 0.69
CA ASP A 115 -1.08 12.08 0.44
C ASP A 115 -0.53 13.39 1.03
N PRO A 116 -0.39 14.46 0.23
CA PRO A 116 0.22 15.72 0.68
C PRO A 116 -0.64 16.50 1.69
N HIS A 117 -1.95 16.23 1.75
CA HIS A 117 -2.88 16.85 2.69
C HIS A 117 -3.11 15.96 3.94
N LEU A 118 -3.08 14.65 3.75
CA LEU A 118 -3.35 13.63 4.76
C LEU A 118 -2.13 12.71 4.90
N PRO A 119 -1.05 13.13 5.60
CA PRO A 119 0.25 12.43 5.60
C PRO A 119 0.23 11.04 6.25
N PHE A 120 -0.88 10.66 6.88
CA PHE A 120 -1.11 9.32 7.39
C PHE A 120 -1.73 8.38 6.35
N LEU A 121 -2.08 8.85 5.15
CA LEU A 121 -2.58 8.05 4.03
C LEU A 121 -1.48 7.84 3.00
N ALA A 122 -1.36 6.60 2.52
CA ALA A 122 -0.43 6.25 1.47
C ALA A 122 -0.97 5.18 0.52
N ALA A 123 -0.41 5.11 -0.67
CA ALA A 123 -0.71 4.09 -1.67
C ALA A 123 0.58 3.62 -2.36
N THR A 124 0.53 2.41 -2.89
CA THR A 124 1.60 1.86 -3.73
C THR A 124 0.85 1.22 -4.90
N PRO A 125 0.76 1.90 -6.05
CA PRO A 125 0.19 1.28 -7.25
C PRO A 125 1.11 0.17 -7.76
N ASP A 126 0.59 -0.72 -8.62
CA ASP A 126 1.42 -1.79 -9.17
C ASP A 126 2.43 -1.22 -10.17
N SER A 127 2.00 -0.24 -10.97
CA SER A 127 2.84 0.51 -11.91
C SER A 127 2.28 1.87 -12.28
N LEU A 128 3.12 2.71 -12.91
CA LEU A 128 2.78 4.02 -13.46
C LEU A 128 2.81 3.97 -14.99
N ILE A 129 1.97 4.79 -15.64
CA ILE A 129 2.04 5.08 -17.08
C ILE A 129 2.18 6.59 -17.24
N GLY A 130 3.31 7.04 -17.79
CA GLY A 130 3.61 8.46 -17.91
C GLY A 130 3.48 9.19 -16.58
N ASP A 131 3.02 10.44 -16.62
CA ASP A 131 2.99 11.32 -15.45
C ASP A 131 1.68 11.25 -14.65
N ASP A 132 0.57 10.86 -15.28
CA ASP A 132 -0.79 11.07 -14.74
C ASP A 132 -1.64 9.79 -14.65
N SER A 133 -1.07 8.60 -14.88
CA SER A 133 -1.84 7.34 -14.90
C SER A 133 -1.18 6.23 -14.10
N ILE A 134 -2.02 5.37 -13.51
CA ILE A 134 -1.60 4.21 -12.72
C ILE A 134 -2.23 2.93 -13.27
N ILE A 135 -1.54 1.81 -13.07
CA ILE A 135 -2.05 0.48 -13.36
C ILE A 135 -2.25 -0.28 -12.04
N GLU A 136 -3.40 -0.94 -11.93
CA GLU A 136 -3.70 -1.96 -10.92
C GLU A 136 -3.97 -3.29 -11.63
N ILE A 137 -3.12 -4.29 -11.40
CA ILE A 137 -3.16 -5.61 -12.03
C ILE A 137 -3.78 -6.62 -11.07
N LYS A 138 -4.70 -7.44 -11.59
CA LYS A 138 -5.30 -8.53 -10.82
C LYS A 138 -5.16 -9.87 -11.52
N CYS A 139 -4.20 -10.67 -11.06
CA CYS A 139 -4.05 -12.05 -11.49
C CYS A 139 -4.91 -12.97 -10.61
N LEU A 140 -6.08 -13.37 -11.12
CA LEU A 140 -7.01 -14.24 -10.40
C LEU A 140 -6.54 -15.70 -10.45
N CYS A 141 -6.19 -16.28 -9.29
CA CYS A 141 -5.99 -17.72 -9.22
C CYS A 141 -7.36 -18.44 -9.17
N TYR A 142 -7.79 -19.04 -10.29
CA TYR A 142 -8.93 -19.94 -10.27
C TYR A 142 -8.47 -21.28 -9.70
N LYS A 143 -9.01 -21.70 -8.55
CA LYS A 143 -8.98 -23.12 -8.19
C LYS A 143 -9.71 -23.85 -9.31
N ARG A 144 -9.03 -24.70 -10.09
CA ARG A 144 -9.70 -25.71 -10.91
C ARG A 144 -10.61 -26.48 -9.96
N PHE A 145 -11.93 -26.33 -10.13
CA PHE A 145 -12.85 -27.37 -9.70
C PHE A 145 -12.52 -28.56 -10.59
N ASN A 146 -11.70 -29.48 -10.09
CA ASN A 146 -11.69 -30.82 -10.64
C ASN A 146 -13.03 -31.43 -10.24
N SER A 147 -14.00 -31.39 -11.17
CA SER A 147 -15.15 -32.27 -11.14
C SER A 147 -14.63 -33.68 -11.36
N SER A 148 -14.51 -34.43 -10.27
CA SER A 148 -14.38 -35.88 -10.24
C SER A 148 -15.59 -36.55 -10.87
#